data_AF-A0A9Q9B6U5-F1
#
_entry.id   AF-A0A9Q9B6U5-F1
#
_cell.length_a   1.000
_cell.length_b   1.000
_cell.length_c   1.000
_cell.angle_alpha   90.00
_cell.angle_beta   90.00
_cell.angle_gamma   90.00
#
_symmetry.space_group_name_H-M   'P 1'
#
loop_
_entity.id
_entity.type
_entity.pdbx_description
1 polymer ?
#
loop_
_entity_poly.entity_id
_entity_poly.type
_entity_poly.pdbx_seq_one_letter_code
_entity_poly.pdbx_strand_id
1 'polypeptide(L)'
;MAAIRNVDHLKVWQLKYWAFLTGTSSPTKKAELQAALVQGLGCIRPNTGQRVVSVDMGIRNLAYCVVDVKPLSRIKDSSRTFTVSSWTRRDLLKPTAPEVSPLQNFASESTTTDSGEQLKRKLDTTAFTPAQLSKTAYNLVTSLLSHKPDDILIEQQRFRSGGATAIQEWTVRVNMLESMLWASLETLKASGPAKAFFPDVHAVAPRRVAEFWLSGQHVSLMPLDNMFEASSQKDVTAADTKSRRPRFKIEKKEKVDLVKKWVTGTGEGTNVNLEFKGQAAHVAQAFREQTSRSATKIAGGKLDDLADCLLQAIAHLRWEGNKRIIREMLSEEPA
;
A
#
# COMPACT_ATOMS: atom_id res chain seq x y z
N MET A 1 5.75 28.40 -10.98
CA MET A 1 6.01 26.97 -11.27
C MET A 1 6.99 26.93 -12.43
N ALA A 2 8.06 26.14 -12.36
CA ALA A 2 8.95 25.95 -13.49
C ALA A 2 8.16 25.35 -14.68
N ALA A 3 8.43 25.82 -15.89
CA ALA A 3 7.77 25.29 -17.08
C ALA A 3 8.29 23.86 -17.31
N ILE A 4 7.38 22.89 -17.35
CA ILE A 4 7.72 21.49 -17.69
C ILE A 4 7.96 21.43 -19.20
N ARG A 5 9.05 20.80 -19.65
CA ARG A 5 9.33 20.56 -21.07
C ARG A 5 8.13 19.92 -21.79
N ASN A 6 7.98 20.19 -23.09
CA ASN A 6 7.00 19.50 -23.93
C ASN A 6 7.31 17.98 -23.94
N VAL A 7 6.28 17.15 -23.76
CA VAL A 7 6.36 15.68 -23.68
C VAL A 7 5.56 14.97 -24.79
N ASP A 8 5.08 15.69 -25.81
CA ASP A 8 4.27 15.17 -26.92
C ASP A 8 5.02 14.15 -27.77
N HIS A 9 6.34 14.31 -27.86
CA HIS A 9 7.25 13.43 -28.60
C HIS A 9 7.42 12.04 -27.95
N LEU A 10 7.04 11.88 -26.67
CA LEU A 10 7.23 10.63 -25.96
C LEU A 10 6.39 9.50 -26.58
N LYS A 11 7.00 8.33 -26.72
CA LYS A 11 6.35 7.10 -27.18
C LYS A 11 5.43 6.55 -26.09
N VAL A 12 4.45 5.74 -26.49
CA VAL A 12 3.47 5.15 -25.55
C VAL A 12 4.15 4.33 -24.45
N TRP A 13 5.23 3.60 -24.76
CA TRP A 13 5.95 2.82 -23.75
C TRP A 13 6.65 3.71 -22.72
N GLN A 14 7.18 4.87 -23.12
CA GLN A 14 7.80 5.84 -22.19
C GLN A 14 6.76 6.38 -21.20
N LEU A 15 5.57 6.71 -21.71
CA LEU A 15 4.45 7.15 -20.87
C LEU A 15 3.96 6.02 -19.95
N LYS A 16 3.87 4.77 -20.42
CA LYS A 16 3.52 3.62 -19.58
C LYS A 16 4.57 3.34 -18.52
N TYR A 17 5.86 3.49 -18.85
CA TYR A 17 6.94 3.35 -17.89
C TYR A 17 6.90 4.45 -16.83
N TRP A 18 6.67 5.71 -17.23
CA TRP A 18 6.44 6.80 -16.30
C TRP A 18 5.21 6.53 -15.41
N ALA A 19 4.11 6.04 -15.97
CA ALA A 19 2.93 5.66 -15.19
C ALA A 19 3.24 4.56 -14.17
N PHE A 20 4.00 3.54 -14.56
CA PHE A 20 4.50 2.49 -13.68
C PHE A 20 5.35 3.06 -12.53
N LEU A 21 6.30 3.94 -12.84
CA LEU A 21 7.20 4.57 -11.86
C LEU A 21 6.48 5.50 -10.88
N THR A 22 5.31 6.01 -11.24
CA THR A 22 4.56 7.00 -10.43
C THR A 22 3.25 6.45 -9.88
N GLY A 23 2.97 5.16 -10.12
CA GLY A 23 1.72 4.53 -9.77
C GLY A 23 0.51 5.20 -10.42
N THR A 24 0.66 5.88 -11.56
CA THR A 24 -0.44 6.53 -12.28
C THR A 24 -1.26 5.49 -13.05
N SER A 25 -2.59 5.66 -13.10
CA SER A 25 -3.43 4.77 -13.92
C SER A 25 -3.06 4.92 -15.40
N SER A 26 -3.07 3.82 -16.15
CA SER A 26 -2.79 3.84 -17.59
C SER A 26 -4.10 3.78 -18.38
N PRO A 27 -4.74 4.93 -18.70
CA PRO A 27 -5.90 4.95 -19.58
C PRO A 27 -5.51 4.44 -20.97
N THR A 28 -6.50 4.06 -21.77
CA THR A 28 -6.28 3.46 -23.09
C THR A 28 -5.74 4.47 -24.11
N LYS A 29 -6.04 5.76 -23.94
CA LYS A 29 -5.59 6.81 -24.87
C LYS A 29 -4.30 7.47 -24.40
N LYS A 30 -3.36 7.66 -25.34
CA LYS A 30 -2.05 8.31 -25.11
C LYS A 30 -2.19 9.70 -24.48
N ALA A 31 -3.07 10.54 -25.03
CA ALA A 31 -3.26 11.92 -24.58
C ALA A 31 -3.81 12.00 -23.15
N GLU A 32 -4.75 11.13 -22.79
CA GLU A 32 -5.30 11.04 -21.42
C GLU A 32 -4.21 10.60 -20.43
N LEU A 33 -3.37 9.64 -20.82
CA LEU A 33 -2.25 9.20 -19.99
C LEU A 33 -1.23 10.32 -19.79
N GLN A 34 -0.87 11.02 -20.86
CA GLN A 34 0.06 12.14 -20.81
C GLN A 34 -0.47 13.26 -19.91
N ALA A 35 -1.74 13.65 -20.06
CA ALA A 35 -2.37 14.67 -19.24
C ALA A 35 -2.35 14.29 -17.74
N ALA A 36 -2.72 13.03 -17.43
CA ALA A 36 -2.70 12.54 -16.05
C ALA A 36 -1.29 12.55 -15.43
N LEU A 37 -0.27 12.20 -16.20
CA LEU A 37 1.13 12.21 -15.76
C LEU A 37 1.64 13.63 -15.47
N VAL A 38 1.40 14.56 -16.40
CA VAL A 38 1.80 15.97 -16.24
C VAL A 38 1.06 16.61 -15.06
N GLN A 39 -0.25 16.37 -14.94
CA GLN A 39 -1.03 16.84 -13.79
C GLN A 39 -0.50 16.26 -12.47
N GLY A 40 -0.09 14.98 -12.47
CA GLY A 40 0.52 14.33 -11.30
C GLY A 40 1.82 15.00 -10.84
N LEU A 41 2.56 15.65 -11.75
CA LEU A 41 3.72 16.48 -11.39
C LEU A 41 3.32 17.86 -10.87
N GLY A 42 2.07 18.30 -10.92
CA GLY A 42 1.65 19.56 -10.30
C GLY A 42 1.52 19.44 -8.79
N CYS A 43 1.14 18.27 -8.28
CA CYS A 43 0.70 18.06 -6.90
C CYS A 43 1.77 17.49 -5.96
N ILE A 44 3.05 17.52 -6.31
CA ILE A 44 4.08 16.88 -5.47
C ILE A 44 4.39 17.74 -4.24
N ARG A 45 4.37 17.09 -3.07
CA ARG A 45 4.71 17.72 -1.79
C ARG A 45 6.21 18.04 -1.65
N PRO A 46 6.55 19.10 -0.90
CA PRO A 46 7.92 19.40 -0.51
C PRO A 46 8.61 18.21 0.18
N ASN A 47 9.94 18.14 0.08
CA ASN A 47 10.73 17.09 0.72
C ASN A 47 10.97 17.40 2.20
N THR A 48 9.92 17.40 3.01
CA THR A 48 9.96 17.79 4.44
C THR A 48 9.84 16.60 5.41
N GLY A 49 9.92 15.38 4.89
CA GLY A 49 9.49 14.17 5.61
C GLY A 49 8.00 13.92 5.42
N GLN A 50 7.58 12.66 5.56
CA GLN A 50 6.21 12.24 5.27
C GLN A 50 5.83 11.06 6.14
N ARG A 51 4.63 11.11 6.75
CA ARG A 51 3.99 10.00 7.46
C ARG A 51 2.83 9.46 6.64
N VAL A 52 2.89 8.17 6.32
CA VAL A 52 1.87 7.47 5.55
C VAL A 52 1.17 6.45 6.43
N VAL A 53 -0.15 6.50 6.46
CA VAL A 53 -1.00 5.43 6.99
C VAL A 53 -1.53 4.63 5.81
N SER A 54 -1.22 3.34 5.73
CA SER A 54 -1.64 2.48 4.62
C SER A 54 -2.55 1.37 5.10
N VAL A 55 -3.75 1.28 4.52
CA VAL A 55 -4.81 0.36 4.90
C VAL A 55 -5.05 -0.67 3.80
N ASP A 56 -4.94 -1.94 4.15
CA ASP A 56 -5.45 -3.07 3.37
C ASP A 56 -6.85 -3.43 3.87
N MET A 57 -7.82 -3.39 2.95
CA MET A 57 -9.24 -3.40 3.26
C MET A 57 -9.74 -4.80 3.59
N GLY A 58 -10.43 -4.92 4.72
CA GLY A 58 -11.07 -6.15 5.15
C GLY A 58 -11.87 -5.95 6.43
N ILE A 59 -12.96 -6.69 6.62
CA ILE A 59 -13.75 -6.55 7.85
C ILE A 59 -13.17 -7.39 8.99
N ARG A 60 -12.73 -8.62 8.70
CA ARG A 60 -12.14 -9.55 9.70
C ARG A 60 -10.61 -9.62 9.65
N ASN A 61 -10.04 -8.94 8.68
CA ASN A 61 -8.65 -9.03 8.30
C ASN A 61 -8.10 -7.65 7.91
N LEU A 62 -8.71 -6.57 8.40
CA LEU A 62 -8.16 -5.23 8.17
C LEU A 62 -6.70 -5.24 8.61
N ALA A 63 -5.80 -4.81 7.75
CA ALA A 63 -4.43 -4.56 8.14
C ALA A 63 -4.09 -3.12 7.85
N TYR A 64 -3.31 -2.49 8.74
CA TYR A 64 -2.73 -1.20 8.41
C TYR A 64 -1.31 -1.08 8.97
N CYS A 65 -0.53 -0.22 8.33
CA CYS A 65 0.77 0.19 8.84
C CYS A 65 0.92 1.72 8.82
N VAL A 66 1.83 2.20 9.65
CA VAL A 66 2.25 3.60 9.71
C VAL A 66 3.74 3.64 9.38
N VAL A 67 4.08 4.36 8.32
CA VAL A 67 5.45 4.49 7.82
C VAL A 67 5.85 5.95 7.80
N ASP A 68 6.95 6.23 8.47
CA ASP A 68 7.61 7.53 8.50
C ASP A 68 8.81 7.50 7.55
N VAL A 69 8.97 8.55 6.75
CA VAL A 69 10.19 8.77 5.98
C VAL A 69 10.76 10.14 6.29
N LYS A 70 12.05 10.19 6.60
CA LYS A 70 12.74 11.45 6.84
C LYS A 70 13.01 12.18 5.52
N PRO A 71 13.13 13.52 5.54
CA PRO A 71 13.66 14.25 4.41
C PRO A 71 15.08 13.79 4.14
N LEU A 72 15.44 13.66 2.87
CA LEU A 72 16.83 13.37 2.48
C LEU A 72 17.70 14.58 2.84
N SER A 73 18.54 14.46 3.87
CA SER A 73 19.58 15.45 4.16
C SER A 73 20.70 15.32 3.12
N ARG A 74 21.04 16.42 2.45
CA ARG A 74 22.05 16.58 1.37
C ARG A 74 23.04 15.41 1.14
N ILE A 75 23.00 14.89 -0.09
CA ILE A 75 24.08 14.34 -0.94
C ILE A 75 24.83 13.07 -0.47
N LYS A 76 24.85 12.69 0.81
CA LYS A 76 25.68 11.53 1.26
C LYS A 76 24.93 10.29 1.74
N ASP A 77 23.61 10.34 1.89
CA ASP A 77 22.84 9.17 2.32
C ASP A 77 22.22 8.47 1.10
N SER A 78 22.89 7.44 0.60
CA SER A 78 22.53 6.73 -0.63
C SER A 78 21.29 5.84 -0.50
N SER A 79 20.74 5.69 0.71
CA SER A 79 19.52 4.90 0.95
C SER A 79 18.58 5.60 1.91
N ARG A 80 17.35 5.86 1.44
CA ARG A 80 16.28 6.44 2.26
C ARG A 80 15.74 5.37 3.21
N THR A 81 15.93 5.56 4.52
CA THR A 81 15.36 4.66 5.53
C THR A 81 13.88 4.98 5.78
N PHE A 82 13.05 3.94 5.80
CA PHE A 82 11.64 3.99 6.16
C PHE A 82 11.44 3.40 7.56
N THR A 83 10.88 4.19 8.47
CA THR A 83 10.60 3.73 9.83
C THR A 83 9.14 3.28 9.92
N VAL A 84 8.90 2.01 10.24
CA VAL A 84 7.56 1.47 10.48
C VAL A 84 7.26 1.55 11.98
N SER A 85 6.32 2.42 12.36
CA SER A 85 6.00 2.71 13.77
C SER A 85 4.77 1.95 14.28
N SER A 86 3.87 1.52 13.39
CA SER A 86 2.74 0.64 13.71
C SER A 86 2.51 -0.32 12.54
N TRP A 87 2.20 -1.57 12.84
CA TRP A 87 1.90 -2.58 11.82
C TRP A 87 1.00 -3.65 12.39
N THR A 88 -0.30 -3.61 12.09
CA THR A 88 -1.29 -4.40 12.82
C THR A 88 -2.37 -4.98 11.93
N ARG A 89 -2.97 -6.08 12.40
CA ARG A 89 -4.13 -6.74 11.83
C ARG A 89 -5.26 -6.71 12.83
N ARG A 90 -6.48 -6.38 12.39
CA ARG A 90 -7.67 -6.24 13.24
C ARG A 90 -8.88 -6.95 12.64
N ASP A 91 -9.66 -7.57 13.54
CA ASP A 91 -11.03 -8.01 13.25
C ASP A 91 -11.99 -6.92 13.75
N LEU A 92 -12.58 -6.17 12.82
CA LEU A 92 -13.43 -5.02 13.13
C LEU A 92 -14.77 -5.42 13.78
N LEU A 93 -15.11 -6.71 13.77
CA LEU A 93 -16.31 -7.22 14.45
C LEU A 93 -16.03 -7.56 15.92
N LYS A 94 -14.77 -7.52 16.36
CA LYS A 94 -14.34 -7.76 17.74
C LYS A 94 -13.51 -6.58 18.26
N PRO A 95 -14.08 -5.36 18.35
CA PRO A 95 -13.34 -4.18 18.75
C PRO A 95 -12.81 -4.22 20.19
N THR A 96 -13.35 -5.09 21.05
CA THR A 96 -12.87 -5.35 22.42
C THR A 96 -11.76 -6.40 22.51
N ALA A 97 -11.44 -7.10 21.42
CA ALA A 97 -10.17 -7.82 21.37
C ALA A 97 -9.07 -6.75 21.41
N PRO A 98 -8.08 -6.85 22.32
CA PRO A 98 -7.00 -5.87 22.37
C PRO A 98 -6.47 -5.64 20.96
N GLU A 99 -6.14 -4.38 20.61
CA GLU A 99 -5.16 -4.15 19.53
C GLU A 99 -4.09 -5.21 19.72
N VAL A 100 -3.78 -6.03 18.72
CA VAL A 100 -2.93 -7.21 18.91
C VAL A 100 -1.52 -6.77 19.32
N SER A 101 -1.42 -6.47 20.61
CA SER A 101 -0.29 -6.21 21.46
C SER A 101 -0.15 -7.54 22.19
N PRO A 102 0.85 -8.35 21.86
CA PRO A 102 0.90 -9.77 22.21
C PRO A 102 1.12 -10.06 23.70
N LEU A 103 1.05 -9.03 24.56
CA LEU A 103 1.40 -9.11 25.96
C LEU A 103 0.30 -8.46 26.81
N GLN A 104 -0.85 -9.12 26.87
CA GLN A 104 -1.69 -9.22 28.07
C GLN A 104 -2.88 -10.11 27.73
N ASN A 105 -2.70 -11.41 27.97
CA ASN A 105 -3.70 -12.35 28.49
C ASN A 105 -3.09 -13.76 28.46
N PHE A 106 -2.11 -13.97 29.34
CA PHE A 106 -1.68 -15.29 29.76
C PHE A 106 -1.82 -15.38 31.27
N ALA A 107 -3.08 -15.43 31.71
CA ALA A 107 -3.49 -16.14 32.91
C ALA A 107 -4.98 -16.44 32.73
N SER A 108 -5.34 -17.72 32.84
CA SER A 108 -6.70 -18.27 32.72
C SER A 108 -7.20 -18.54 31.29
N GLU A 109 -6.71 -19.63 30.71
CA GLU A 109 -7.57 -20.70 30.15
C GLU A 109 -6.69 -21.91 29.80
N SER A 110 -6.24 -22.60 30.84
CA SER A 110 -5.87 -24.02 30.75
C SER A 110 -7.13 -24.86 30.99
N THR A 111 -7.12 -26.05 30.36
CA THR A 111 -8.07 -27.18 30.45
C THR A 111 -9.44 -26.99 29.79
N THR A 112 -9.60 -27.52 28.57
CA THR A 112 -10.31 -28.79 28.32
C THR A 112 -10.05 -29.31 26.91
N THR A 113 -9.43 -30.50 26.86
CA THR A 113 -9.67 -31.65 25.98
C THR A 113 -10.21 -31.47 24.55
N ASP A 114 -9.38 -31.97 23.64
CA ASP A 114 -9.64 -32.53 22.32
C ASP A 114 -10.97 -33.31 22.22
N SER A 115 -11.89 -32.85 21.36
CA SER A 115 -12.98 -33.62 20.75
C SER A 115 -13.54 -32.82 19.57
N GLY A 116 -13.64 -33.47 18.41
CA GLY A 116 -14.13 -32.86 17.19
C GLY A 116 -15.57 -32.40 17.27
N GLU A 117 -15.79 -31.12 16.98
CA GLU A 117 -16.95 -30.56 16.28
C GLU A 117 -16.69 -29.05 16.12
N GLN A 118 -16.07 -28.65 15.01
CA GLN A 118 -16.07 -27.24 14.62
C GLN A 118 -17.49 -26.85 14.18
N LEU A 119 -18.36 -26.60 15.16
CA LEU A 119 -19.59 -25.85 14.96
C LEU A 119 -19.21 -24.55 14.24
N LYS A 120 -19.59 -24.45 12.96
CA LYS A 120 -19.59 -23.21 12.19
C LYS A 120 -20.37 -22.18 12.98
N ARG A 121 -19.68 -21.35 13.79
CA ARG A 121 -20.30 -20.18 14.44
C ARG A 121 -20.98 -19.36 13.35
N LYS A 122 -22.32 -19.37 13.36
CA LYS A 122 -23.15 -18.63 12.41
C LYS A 122 -22.70 -17.18 12.45
N LEU A 123 -22.38 -16.61 11.29
CA LEU A 123 -21.97 -15.20 11.18
C LEU A 123 -23.09 -14.35 11.76
N ASP A 124 -22.80 -13.51 12.75
CA ASP A 124 -23.76 -12.53 13.22
C ASP A 124 -23.97 -11.49 12.12
N THR A 125 -25.10 -11.59 11.43
CA THR A 125 -25.44 -10.71 10.29
C THR A 125 -25.74 -9.29 10.75
N THR A 126 -26.11 -9.08 12.02
CA THR A 126 -26.41 -7.76 12.58
C THR A 126 -25.17 -6.87 12.63
N ALA A 127 -23.99 -7.49 12.74
CA ALA A 127 -22.70 -6.82 12.75
C ALA A 127 -22.34 -6.14 11.42
N PHE A 128 -23.06 -6.46 10.33
CA PHE A 128 -22.84 -5.89 9.00
C PHE A 128 -23.94 -4.90 8.57
N THR A 129 -24.81 -4.49 9.50
CA THR A 129 -25.82 -3.47 9.20
C THR A 129 -25.15 -2.11 8.93
N PRO A 130 -25.75 -1.24 8.11
CA PRO A 130 -25.19 0.09 7.86
C PRO A 130 -24.96 0.90 9.14
N ALA A 131 -25.86 0.79 10.12
CA ALA A 131 -25.75 1.49 11.41
C ALA A 131 -24.57 1.02 12.26
N GLN A 132 -24.21 -0.26 12.20
CA GLN A 132 -23.06 -0.78 12.92
C GLN A 132 -21.75 -0.50 12.18
N LEU A 133 -21.72 -0.72 10.86
CA LEU A 133 -20.52 -0.47 10.06
C LEU A 133 -20.16 1.01 9.99
N SER A 134 -21.12 1.93 10.05
CA SER A 134 -20.83 3.37 10.09
C SER A 134 -20.09 3.77 11.37
N LYS A 135 -20.49 3.22 12.53
CA LYS A 135 -19.77 3.41 13.80
C LYS A 135 -18.37 2.83 13.73
N THR A 136 -18.24 1.61 13.20
CA THR A 136 -16.95 0.96 12.99
C THR A 136 -16.04 1.78 12.07
N ALA A 137 -16.57 2.30 10.96
CA ALA A 137 -15.84 3.14 10.01
C ALA A 137 -15.36 4.44 10.67
N TYR A 138 -16.24 5.14 11.39
CA TYR A 138 -15.90 6.37 12.10
C TYR A 138 -14.79 6.15 13.14
N ASN A 139 -14.91 5.09 13.96
CA ASN A 139 -13.91 4.75 14.96
C ASN A 139 -12.57 4.38 14.32
N LEU A 140 -12.59 3.64 13.20
CA LEU A 140 -11.39 3.31 12.44
C LEU A 140 -10.74 4.60 11.91
N VAL A 141 -11.49 5.46 11.21
CA VAL A 141 -10.97 6.73 10.69
C VAL A 141 -10.36 7.59 11.80
N THR A 142 -11.03 7.71 12.95
CA THR A 142 -10.52 8.46 14.10
C THR A 142 -9.20 7.88 14.61
N SER A 143 -9.09 6.55 14.68
CA SER A 143 -7.86 5.85 15.03
C SER A 143 -6.74 6.08 14.00
N LEU A 144 -7.05 6.03 12.70
CA LEU A 144 -6.08 6.32 11.63
C LEU A 144 -5.58 7.77 11.70
N LEU A 145 -6.48 8.73 11.92
CA LEU A 145 -6.15 10.15 12.08
C LEU A 145 -5.33 10.44 13.34
N SER A 146 -5.47 9.65 14.40
CA SER A 146 -4.69 9.80 15.64
C SER A 146 -3.18 9.63 15.42
N HIS A 147 -2.78 8.91 14.36
CA HIS A 147 -1.38 8.78 13.95
C HIS A 147 -0.82 10.06 13.30
N LYS A 148 -1.66 11.07 13.05
CA LYS A 148 -1.33 12.33 12.36
C LYS A 148 -0.67 12.10 11.00
N PRO A 149 -1.30 11.34 10.09
CA PRO A 149 -0.74 11.09 8.77
C PRO A 149 -0.66 12.35 7.93
N ASP A 150 0.29 12.38 7.01
CA ASP A 150 0.28 13.25 5.85
C ASP A 150 -0.59 12.66 4.75
N ASP A 151 -0.52 11.34 4.55
CA ASP A 151 -1.29 10.60 3.55
C ASP A 151 -1.96 9.37 4.16
N ILE A 152 -3.20 9.13 3.75
CA ILE A 152 -3.92 7.89 4.02
C ILE A 152 -4.12 7.15 2.70
N LEU A 153 -3.62 5.92 2.64
CA LEU A 153 -3.79 5.03 1.49
C LEU A 153 -4.87 4.00 1.81
N ILE A 154 -5.89 3.91 0.98
CA ILE A 154 -6.97 2.94 1.11
C ILE A 154 -6.88 1.97 -0.08
N GLU A 155 -6.65 0.69 0.20
CA GLU A 155 -6.72 -0.35 -0.81
C GLU A 155 -8.13 -0.37 -1.45
N GLN A 156 -8.20 -0.33 -2.78
CA GLN A 156 -9.47 -0.47 -3.50
C GLN A 156 -9.96 -1.93 -3.49
N GLN A 157 -11.16 -2.16 -2.98
CA GLN A 157 -11.79 -3.48 -3.07
C GLN A 157 -12.15 -3.80 -4.52
N ARG A 158 -11.72 -4.97 -4.98
CA ARG A 158 -11.97 -5.46 -6.35
C ARG A 158 -13.26 -6.27 -6.41
N PHE A 159 -14.06 -6.03 -7.44
CA PHE A 159 -15.10 -6.97 -7.84
C PHE A 159 -14.46 -8.25 -8.37
N ARG A 160 -14.92 -9.39 -7.88
CA ARG A 160 -14.44 -10.71 -8.33
C ARG A 160 -15.50 -11.34 -9.23
N SER A 161 -15.14 -11.67 -10.45
CA SER A 161 -15.94 -12.54 -11.32
C SER A 161 -15.77 -14.00 -10.86
N GLY A 162 -16.86 -14.77 -10.83
CA GLY A 162 -16.85 -16.17 -10.35
C GLY A 162 -17.80 -16.47 -9.19
N GLY A 163 -19.09 -16.19 -9.38
CA GLY A 163 -20.23 -17.08 -9.08
C GLY A 163 -20.65 -17.47 -7.66
N ALA A 164 -19.80 -17.40 -6.63
CA ALA A 164 -20.23 -17.78 -5.29
C ALA A 164 -20.93 -16.61 -4.57
N THR A 165 -22.18 -16.81 -4.14
CA THR A 165 -22.98 -15.82 -3.38
C THR A 165 -22.22 -15.26 -2.17
N ALA A 166 -21.48 -16.12 -1.45
CA ALA A 166 -20.66 -15.71 -0.32
C ALA A 166 -19.54 -14.71 -0.71
N ILE A 167 -18.96 -14.83 -1.92
CA ILE A 167 -17.94 -13.89 -2.42
C ILE A 167 -18.58 -12.54 -2.72
N GLN A 168 -19.77 -12.54 -3.33
CA GLN A 168 -20.53 -11.33 -3.62
C GLN A 168 -20.93 -10.61 -2.33
N GLU A 169 -21.49 -11.33 -1.36
CA GLU A 169 -21.89 -10.80 -0.06
C GLU A 169 -20.70 -10.17 0.69
N TRP A 170 -19.55 -10.85 0.71
CA TRP A 170 -18.35 -10.29 1.32
C TRP A 170 -17.84 -9.05 0.58
N THR A 171 -17.86 -9.05 -0.75
CA THR A 171 -17.46 -7.90 -1.57
C THR A 171 -18.35 -6.69 -1.29
N VAL A 172 -19.67 -6.87 -1.22
CA VAL A 172 -20.62 -5.80 -0.91
C VAL A 172 -20.36 -5.23 0.48
N ARG A 173 -20.10 -6.08 1.48
CA ARG A 173 -19.81 -5.64 2.85
C ARG A 173 -18.52 -4.82 2.93
N VAL A 174 -17.44 -5.28 2.28
CA VAL A 174 -16.17 -4.53 2.27
C VAL A 174 -16.32 -3.23 1.50
N ASN A 175 -16.99 -3.22 0.35
CA ASN A 175 -17.28 -1.98 -0.41
C ASN A 175 -18.11 -0.99 0.41
N MET A 176 -19.08 -1.47 1.19
CA MET A 176 -19.87 -0.62 2.08
C MET A 176 -19.00 0.01 3.17
N LEU A 177 -18.12 -0.78 3.80
CA LEU A 177 -17.14 -0.24 4.74
C LEU A 177 -16.21 0.79 4.07
N GLU A 178 -15.64 0.48 2.91
CA GLU A 178 -14.78 1.38 2.12
C GLU A 178 -15.50 2.72 1.88
N SER A 179 -16.74 2.67 1.40
CA SER A 179 -17.56 3.85 1.13
C SER A 179 -17.79 4.69 2.39
N MET A 180 -18.02 4.03 3.54
CA MET A 180 -18.19 4.71 4.83
C MET A 180 -16.89 5.34 5.33
N LEU A 181 -15.71 4.75 5.06
CA LEU A 181 -14.43 5.37 5.38
C LEU A 181 -14.22 6.65 4.57
N TRP A 182 -14.47 6.60 3.26
CA TRP A 182 -14.41 7.78 2.38
C TRP A 182 -15.36 8.88 2.85
N ALA A 183 -16.61 8.54 3.11
CA ALA A 183 -17.61 9.50 3.60
C ALA A 183 -17.22 10.11 4.95
N SER A 184 -16.71 9.30 5.88
CA SER A 184 -16.28 9.78 7.20
C SER A 184 -15.07 10.71 7.10
N LEU A 185 -14.07 10.37 6.28
CA LEU A 185 -12.89 11.21 6.05
C LEU A 185 -13.27 12.55 5.43
N GLU A 186 -14.11 12.55 4.38
CA GLU A 186 -14.56 13.79 3.72
C GLU A 186 -15.41 14.65 4.66
N THR A 187 -16.29 14.03 5.45
CA THR A 187 -17.12 14.74 6.43
C THR A 187 -16.25 15.39 7.51
N LEU A 188 -15.24 14.69 8.04
CA LEU A 188 -14.33 15.23 9.03
C LEU A 188 -13.46 16.36 8.47
N LYS A 189 -13.04 16.24 7.20
CA LYS A 189 -12.33 17.31 6.48
C LYS A 189 -13.18 18.57 6.34
N ALA A 190 -14.43 18.41 5.89
CA ALA A 190 -15.35 19.51 5.66
C ALA A 190 -15.87 20.16 6.95
N SER A 191 -15.98 19.37 8.04
CA SER A 191 -16.44 19.86 9.35
C SER A 191 -15.32 20.47 10.19
N GLY A 192 -14.06 20.25 9.80
CA GLY A 192 -12.89 20.85 10.46
C GLY A 192 -12.78 22.35 10.18
N PRO A 193 -11.95 23.08 10.95
CA PRO A 193 -11.65 24.47 10.64
C PRO A 193 -11.11 24.60 9.21
N ALA A 194 -11.56 25.62 8.46
CA ALA A 194 -11.23 25.78 7.03
C ALA A 194 -9.71 25.84 6.71
N LYS A 195 -8.87 26.14 7.70
CA LYS A 195 -7.40 26.18 7.59
C LYS A 195 -6.68 25.06 8.34
N ALA A 196 -7.43 24.13 8.95
CA ALA A 196 -6.82 22.98 9.61
C ALA A 196 -6.21 22.06 8.55
N PHE A 197 -5.02 21.55 8.85
CA PHE A 197 -4.41 20.51 8.04
C PHE A 197 -5.27 19.24 8.07
N PHE A 198 -5.45 18.62 6.91
CA PHE A 198 -6.08 17.32 6.76
C PHE A 198 -5.26 16.47 5.80
N PRO A 199 -5.04 15.17 6.08
CA PRO A 199 -4.26 14.30 5.20
C PRO A 199 -4.88 14.18 3.80
N ASP A 200 -4.04 14.03 2.78
CA ASP A 200 -4.54 13.59 1.48
C ASP A 200 -4.91 12.10 1.57
N VAL A 201 -6.04 11.74 0.96
CA VAL A 201 -6.54 10.37 0.97
C VAL A 201 -6.50 9.82 -0.45
N HIS A 202 -5.84 8.66 -0.63
CA HIS A 202 -5.60 8.08 -1.94
C HIS A 202 -6.19 6.68 -2.03
N ALA A 203 -6.94 6.44 -3.10
CA ALA A 203 -7.34 5.10 -3.47
C ALA A 203 -6.20 4.39 -4.20
N VAL A 204 -5.83 3.19 -3.74
CA VAL A 204 -4.72 2.42 -4.32
C VAL A 204 -5.21 1.11 -4.91
N ALA A 205 -5.00 0.95 -6.22
CA ALA A 205 -5.27 -0.31 -6.90
C ALA A 205 -4.23 -1.38 -6.49
N PRO A 206 -4.64 -2.53 -5.91
CA PRO A 206 -3.72 -3.57 -5.43
C PRO A 206 -2.81 -4.11 -6.54
N ARG A 207 -3.36 -4.14 -7.77
CA ARG A 207 -2.65 -4.62 -8.96
C ARG A 207 -1.42 -3.75 -9.26
N ARG A 208 -1.51 -2.43 -9.11
CA ARG A 208 -0.38 -1.52 -9.40
C ARG A 208 0.75 -1.71 -8.41
N VAL A 209 0.44 -1.88 -7.12
CA VAL A 209 1.43 -2.16 -6.08
C VAL A 209 2.15 -3.48 -6.36
N ALA A 210 1.37 -4.50 -6.69
CA ALA A 210 1.88 -5.83 -7.01
C ALA A 210 2.78 -5.81 -8.26
N GLU A 211 2.32 -5.19 -9.35
CA GLU A 211 3.08 -5.03 -10.58
C GLU A 211 4.36 -4.22 -10.34
N PHE A 212 4.29 -3.11 -9.60
CA PHE A 212 5.46 -2.28 -9.26
C PHE A 212 6.56 -3.11 -8.61
N TRP A 213 6.25 -3.86 -7.56
CA TRP A 213 7.27 -4.59 -6.82
C TRP A 213 7.78 -5.85 -7.51
N LEU A 214 6.89 -6.61 -8.15
CA LEU A 214 7.22 -7.93 -8.67
C LEU A 214 7.69 -7.88 -10.13
N SER A 215 7.31 -6.85 -10.88
CA SER A 215 7.92 -6.59 -12.19
C SER A 215 9.27 -5.89 -12.07
N GLY A 216 9.60 -5.36 -10.88
CA GLY A 216 10.90 -4.74 -10.56
C GLY A 216 12.12 -5.66 -10.74
N GLN A 217 11.91 -6.98 -10.88
CA GLN A 217 12.96 -7.93 -11.25
C GLN A 217 13.41 -7.78 -12.71
N HIS A 218 12.58 -7.17 -13.56
CA HIS A 218 12.80 -7.04 -14.99
C HIS A 218 12.89 -5.57 -15.45
N VAL A 219 12.39 -4.63 -14.65
CA VAL A 219 12.32 -3.21 -14.99
C VAL A 219 12.85 -2.37 -13.83
N SER A 220 13.69 -1.37 -14.11
CA SER A 220 14.17 -0.44 -13.09
C SER A 220 13.01 0.26 -12.37
N LEU A 221 13.06 0.28 -11.05
CA LEU A 221 12.08 0.97 -10.19
C LEU A 221 12.35 2.47 -10.04
N MET A 222 13.47 2.95 -10.57
CA MET A 222 13.88 4.36 -10.58
C MET A 222 13.83 4.92 -12.01
N PRO A 223 13.56 6.23 -12.19
CA PRO A 223 13.69 6.90 -13.48
C PRO A 223 15.08 6.68 -14.08
N LEU A 224 15.12 6.45 -15.39
CA LEU A 224 16.38 6.33 -16.14
C LEU A 224 16.69 7.68 -16.80
N ASP A 225 17.94 8.11 -16.79
CA ASP A 225 18.35 9.43 -17.31
C ASP A 225 17.84 9.68 -18.75
N ASN A 226 17.90 8.65 -19.60
CA ASN A 226 17.49 8.71 -21.00
C ASN A 226 15.99 8.41 -21.24
N MET A 227 15.15 8.30 -20.21
CA MET A 227 13.76 7.88 -20.37
C MET A 227 12.91 8.86 -21.19
N PHE A 228 13.34 10.12 -21.30
CA PHE A 228 12.67 11.18 -22.06
C PHE A 228 13.34 11.52 -23.41
N GLU A 229 14.43 10.84 -23.76
CA GLU A 229 15.11 11.05 -25.04
C GLU A 229 14.32 10.42 -26.21
N ALA A 230 14.26 11.11 -27.34
CA ALA A 230 13.58 10.62 -28.55
C ALA A 230 14.33 9.43 -29.21
N SER A 231 15.66 9.40 -29.05
CA SER A 231 16.59 8.37 -29.51
C SER A 231 16.44 7.03 -28.76
N SER A 232 15.79 7.02 -27.59
CA SER A 232 15.56 5.80 -26.82
C SER A 232 14.71 4.80 -27.62
N GLN A 233 15.37 3.80 -28.19
CA GLN A 233 14.75 2.72 -28.98
C GLN A 233 14.44 1.46 -28.15
N LYS A 234 15.10 1.29 -27.00
CA LYS A 234 14.91 0.12 -26.14
C LYS A 234 13.71 0.32 -25.23
N ASP A 235 12.62 -0.38 -25.54
CA ASP A 235 11.45 -0.47 -24.65
C ASP A 235 11.83 -1.30 -23.41
N VAL A 236 12.12 -0.62 -22.30
CA VAL A 236 12.47 -1.28 -21.02
C VAL A 236 11.27 -1.98 -20.38
N THR A 237 10.05 -1.72 -20.86
CA THR A 237 8.83 -2.41 -20.43
C THR A 237 8.53 -3.65 -21.26
N ALA A 238 9.17 -3.81 -22.42
CA ALA A 238 9.12 -5.02 -23.20
C ALA A 238 10.02 -6.07 -22.55
N ALA A 239 9.40 -7.01 -21.82
CA ALA A 239 10.08 -8.25 -21.43
C ALA A 239 10.68 -8.90 -22.68
N ASP A 240 11.94 -9.34 -22.59
CA ASP A 240 12.68 -9.97 -23.69
C ASP A 240 11.78 -11.02 -24.36
N THR A 241 11.53 -10.86 -25.66
CA THR A 241 10.49 -11.59 -26.40
C THR A 241 10.66 -13.11 -26.37
N LYS A 242 11.83 -13.60 -25.97
CA LYS A 242 12.13 -15.02 -25.73
C LYS A 242 11.63 -15.56 -24.38
N SER A 243 11.22 -14.69 -23.45
CA SER A 243 10.75 -15.06 -22.10
C SER A 243 9.30 -14.65 -21.82
N ARG A 244 8.43 -14.54 -22.84
CA ARG A 244 6.97 -14.36 -22.66
C ARG A 244 6.38 -15.58 -21.93
N ARG A 245 6.58 -15.65 -20.62
CA ARG A 245 5.76 -16.45 -19.73
C ARG A 245 4.34 -15.88 -19.79
N PRO A 246 3.30 -16.73 -19.77
CA PRO A 246 1.91 -16.28 -19.76
C PRO A 246 1.72 -15.28 -18.61
N ARG A 247 0.95 -14.21 -18.85
CA ARG A 247 0.64 -13.09 -17.91
C ARG A 247 1.09 -13.42 -16.47
N PHE A 248 2.21 -12.83 -16.04
CA PHE A 248 2.83 -13.09 -14.73
C PHE A 248 1.74 -13.15 -13.66
N LYS A 249 1.39 -14.36 -13.22
CA LYS A 249 0.36 -14.56 -12.20
C LYS A 249 1.04 -14.26 -10.88
N ILE A 250 0.96 -13.01 -10.46
CA ILE A 250 1.48 -12.58 -9.17
C ILE A 250 0.78 -13.41 -8.09
N GLU A 251 1.54 -14.22 -7.38
CA GLU A 251 1.05 -15.05 -6.30
C GLU A 251 1.15 -14.32 -4.96
N LYS A 252 0.21 -14.64 -4.06
CA LYS A 252 0.21 -14.09 -2.69
C LYS A 252 1.52 -14.37 -1.95
N LYS A 253 2.13 -15.53 -2.22
CA LYS A 253 3.38 -15.95 -1.60
C LYS A 253 4.55 -15.05 -1.97
N GLU A 254 4.63 -14.59 -3.22
CA GLU A 254 5.73 -13.73 -3.69
C GLU A 254 5.78 -12.39 -2.94
N LYS A 255 4.60 -11.82 -2.63
CA LYS A 255 4.49 -10.59 -1.84
C LYS A 255 5.01 -10.77 -0.41
N VAL A 256 4.58 -11.85 0.25
CA VAL A 256 5.04 -12.18 1.60
C VAL A 256 6.54 -12.43 1.59
N ASP A 257 7.04 -13.19 0.63
CA ASP A 257 8.48 -13.51 0.51
C ASP A 257 9.32 -12.25 0.24
N LEU A 258 8.80 -11.28 -0.52
CA LEU A 258 9.45 -9.98 -0.70
C LEU A 258 9.56 -9.21 0.62
N VAL A 259 8.48 -9.12 1.40
CA VAL A 259 8.50 -8.46 2.71
C VAL A 259 9.43 -9.19 3.69
N LYS A 260 9.46 -10.53 3.65
CA LYS A 260 10.44 -11.31 4.43
C LYS A 260 11.87 -10.89 4.11
N LYS A 261 12.24 -10.78 2.83
CA LYS A 261 13.57 -10.33 2.41
C LYS A 261 13.91 -8.94 2.93
N TRP A 262 12.96 -8.01 2.92
CA TRP A 262 13.16 -6.67 3.50
C TRP A 262 13.39 -6.74 5.01
N VAL A 263 12.57 -7.51 5.73
CA VAL A 263 12.68 -7.67 7.18
C VAL A 263 14.01 -8.35 7.57
N THR A 264 14.46 -9.34 6.82
CA THR A 264 15.72 -10.06 7.10
C THR A 264 16.97 -9.33 6.58
N GLY A 265 16.82 -8.21 5.89
CA GLY A 265 17.95 -7.47 5.30
C GLY A 265 18.58 -8.15 4.08
N THR A 266 17.91 -9.14 3.49
CA THR A 266 18.38 -9.90 2.32
C THR A 266 17.75 -9.42 1.01
N GLY A 267 17.03 -8.29 1.04
CA GLY A 267 16.33 -7.67 -0.08
C GLY A 267 17.23 -6.88 -1.04
N GLU A 268 18.40 -7.41 -1.39
CA GLU A 268 19.30 -6.81 -2.37
C GLU A 268 18.56 -6.52 -3.69
N GLY A 269 18.81 -5.35 -4.29
CA GLY A 269 18.19 -4.92 -5.54
C GLY A 269 16.92 -4.07 -5.44
N THR A 270 16.23 -4.03 -4.29
CA THR A 270 15.05 -3.15 -4.11
C THR A 270 15.36 -1.78 -3.49
N ASN A 271 16.59 -1.64 -2.94
CA ASN A 271 17.08 -0.46 -2.22
C ASN A 271 16.13 0.02 -1.09
N VAL A 272 15.33 -0.88 -0.51
CA VAL A 272 14.39 -0.57 0.59
C VAL A 272 15.08 -0.87 1.91
N ASN A 273 15.30 0.16 2.72
CA ASN A 273 15.85 0.05 4.07
C ASN A 273 14.74 0.31 5.11
N LEU A 274 14.41 -0.69 5.93
CA LEU A 274 13.33 -0.61 6.92
C LEU A 274 13.88 -0.63 8.34
N GLU A 275 13.37 0.27 9.17
CA GLU A 275 13.54 0.27 10.62
C GLU A 275 12.18 0.01 11.27
N PHE A 276 12.06 -0.94 12.20
CA PHE A 276 10.79 -1.24 12.87
C PHE A 276 10.83 -0.76 14.32
N LYS A 277 9.80 -0.05 14.78
CA LYS A 277 9.69 0.48 16.14
C LYS A 277 8.45 -0.03 16.86
N GLY A 278 8.53 -0.08 18.19
CA GLY A 278 7.41 -0.43 19.06
C GLY A 278 6.75 -1.74 18.64
N GLN A 279 5.42 -1.71 18.48
CA GLN A 279 4.61 -2.86 18.10
C GLN A 279 4.98 -3.42 16.71
N ALA A 280 5.45 -2.59 15.77
CA ALA A 280 5.83 -3.05 14.44
C ALA A 280 7.07 -3.97 14.45
N ALA A 281 8.00 -3.78 15.40
CA ALA A 281 9.17 -4.65 15.56
C ALA A 281 8.78 -6.08 15.94
N HIS A 282 7.75 -6.23 16.77
CA HIS A 282 7.21 -7.54 17.11
C HIS A 282 6.56 -8.22 15.89
N VAL A 283 5.76 -7.48 15.11
CA VAL A 283 5.17 -8.05 13.88
C VAL A 283 6.23 -8.41 12.84
N ALA A 284 7.33 -7.66 12.75
CA ALA A 284 8.47 -8.03 11.92
C ALA A 284 9.06 -9.40 12.31
N GLN A 285 9.00 -9.82 13.58
CA GLN A 285 9.43 -11.17 13.99
C GLN A 285 8.59 -12.25 13.30
N ALA A 286 7.30 -12.04 13.07
CA ALA A 286 6.44 -12.99 12.35
C ALA A 286 6.98 -13.33 10.95
N PHE A 287 7.64 -12.37 10.29
CA PHE A 287 8.22 -12.56 8.97
C PHE A 287 9.60 -13.25 9.02
N ARG A 288 10.25 -13.29 10.19
CA ARG A 288 11.51 -14.02 10.44
C ARG A 288 11.27 -15.49 10.84
N GLU A 289 10.07 -15.81 11.28
CA GLU A 289 9.70 -17.17 11.68
C GLU A 289 9.81 -18.18 10.52
N GLN A 290 10.35 -19.35 10.84
CA GLN A 290 10.51 -20.45 9.88
C GLN A 290 9.21 -21.24 9.67
N THR A 291 8.33 -21.26 10.67
CA THR A 291 7.08 -22.03 10.61
C THR A 291 5.87 -21.12 10.43
N SER A 292 4.96 -21.52 9.53
CA SER A 292 3.71 -20.79 9.28
C SER A 292 2.83 -20.66 10.54
N ARG A 293 2.85 -21.66 11.43
CA ARG A 293 2.07 -21.64 12.67
C ARG A 293 2.59 -20.59 13.67
N SER A 294 3.91 -20.48 13.84
CA SER A 294 4.52 -19.47 14.70
C SER A 294 4.28 -18.06 14.13
N ALA A 295 4.56 -17.90 12.83
CA ALA A 295 4.34 -16.65 12.11
C ALA A 295 2.89 -16.14 12.24
N THR A 296 1.91 -17.01 12.01
CA THR A 296 0.48 -16.63 12.07
C THR A 296 0.01 -16.32 13.49
N LYS A 297 0.59 -16.97 14.51
CA LYS A 297 0.31 -16.66 15.91
C LYS A 297 0.78 -15.26 16.28
N ILE A 298 2.01 -14.90 15.87
CA ILE A 298 2.60 -13.57 16.12
C ILE A 298 1.84 -12.49 15.35
N ALA A 299 1.49 -12.76 14.09
CA ALA A 299 0.78 -11.84 13.21
C ALA A 299 -0.72 -11.70 13.52
N GLY A 300 -1.29 -12.55 14.39
CA GLY A 300 -2.73 -12.60 14.66
C GLY A 300 -3.56 -13.06 13.46
N GLY A 301 -2.96 -13.77 12.50
CA GLY A 301 -3.62 -14.21 11.26
C GLY A 301 -2.64 -14.44 10.12
N LYS A 302 -3.15 -14.45 8.89
CA LYS A 302 -2.32 -14.63 7.69
C LYS A 302 -1.43 -13.40 7.47
N LEU A 303 -0.24 -13.64 6.91
CA LEU A 303 0.76 -12.60 6.69
C LEU A 303 0.50 -11.77 5.43
N ASP A 304 -0.34 -12.25 4.49
CA ASP A 304 -0.59 -11.55 3.23
C ASP A 304 -1.22 -10.17 3.45
N ASP A 305 -2.19 -10.06 4.37
CA ASP A 305 -2.84 -8.77 4.67
C ASP A 305 -1.82 -7.74 5.25
N LEU A 306 -0.89 -8.19 6.11
CA LEU A 306 0.18 -7.34 6.65
C LEU A 306 1.22 -6.98 5.59
N ALA A 307 1.56 -7.92 4.71
CA ALA A 307 2.48 -7.67 3.61
C ALA A 307 1.90 -6.65 2.62
N ASP A 308 0.61 -6.78 2.30
CA ASP A 308 -0.09 -5.91 1.34
C ASP A 308 -0.11 -4.46 1.81
N CYS A 309 -0.45 -4.18 3.07
CA CYS A 309 -0.47 -2.80 3.58
C CYS A 309 0.92 -2.17 3.62
N LEU A 310 1.98 -2.92 3.95
CA LEU A 310 3.36 -2.41 3.95
C LEU A 310 3.90 -2.18 2.53
N LEU A 311 3.68 -3.13 1.62
CA LEU A 311 4.06 -2.99 0.21
C LEU A 311 3.40 -1.76 -0.43
N GLN A 312 2.13 -1.52 -0.09
CA GLN A 312 1.38 -0.35 -0.53
C GLN A 312 2.00 0.96 -0.02
N ALA A 313 2.34 1.04 1.27
CA ALA A 313 2.96 2.22 1.86
C ALA A 313 4.30 2.57 1.20
N ILE A 314 5.19 1.58 1.07
CA ILE A 314 6.51 1.80 0.48
C ILE A 314 6.40 2.10 -1.03
N ALA A 315 5.45 1.47 -1.75
CA ALA A 315 5.21 1.77 -3.16
C ALA A 315 4.81 3.24 -3.35
N HIS A 316 3.88 3.73 -2.54
CA HIS A 316 3.45 5.12 -2.60
C HIS A 316 4.62 6.09 -2.34
N LEU A 317 5.42 5.85 -1.30
CA LEU A 317 6.59 6.69 -1.01
C LEU A 317 7.64 6.66 -2.13
N ARG A 318 7.80 5.51 -2.81
CA ARG A 318 8.65 5.40 -4.00
C ARG A 318 8.08 6.16 -5.18
N TRP A 319 6.78 6.05 -5.44
CA TRP A 319 6.11 6.80 -6.50
C TRP A 319 6.23 8.31 -6.29
N GLU A 320 6.04 8.80 -5.07
CA GLU A 320 6.24 10.21 -4.73
C GLU A 320 7.71 10.63 -4.89
N GLY A 321 8.67 9.76 -4.56
CA GLY A 321 10.09 9.98 -4.86
C GLY A 321 10.35 10.12 -6.36
N ASN A 322 9.84 9.19 -7.15
CA ASN A 322 10.00 9.16 -8.60
C ASN A 322 9.37 10.36 -9.28
N LYS A 323 8.20 10.83 -8.82
CA LYS A 323 7.59 12.07 -9.32
C LYS A 323 8.53 13.27 -9.14
N ARG A 324 9.26 13.36 -8.03
CA ARG A 324 10.22 14.47 -7.77
C ARG A 324 11.37 14.44 -8.76
N ILE A 325 12.01 13.27 -8.89
CA ILE A 325 13.13 13.06 -9.82
C ILE A 325 12.69 13.39 -11.25
N ILE A 326 11.53 12.86 -11.68
CA ILE A 326 11.00 13.12 -13.03
C ILE A 326 10.69 14.61 -13.24
N ARG A 327 10.15 15.30 -12.22
CA ARG A 327 9.91 16.73 -12.33
C ARG A 327 11.22 17.49 -12.53
N GLU A 328 12.26 17.15 -11.79
CA GLU A 328 13.60 17.75 -11.92
C GLU A 328 14.15 17.52 -13.33
N MET A 329 14.13 16.28 -13.83
CA MET A 329 14.57 15.92 -15.19
C MET A 329 13.83 16.70 -16.29
N LEU A 330 12.55 17.02 -16.08
CA LEU A 330 11.73 17.78 -17.04
C LEU A 330 11.78 19.29 -16.82
N SER A 331 12.40 19.77 -15.74
CA SER A 331 12.54 21.19 -15.40
C SER A 331 13.92 21.76 -15.77
N GLU A 332 14.95 20.93 -15.88
CA GLU A 332 16.26 21.37 -16.41
C GLU A 332 16.07 21.80 -17.87
N GLU A 333 16.64 22.92 -18.31
CA GLU A 333 16.78 23.26 -19.76
C GLU A 333 18.00 22.50 -20.32
N PRO A 334 18.00 22.06 -21.59
CA PRO A 334 19.22 21.54 -22.18
C PRO A 334 20.20 22.72 -22.27
N ALA A 335 21.37 22.56 -21.66
CA ALA A 335 22.49 23.48 -21.80
C ALA A 335 22.92 23.64 -23.27
#